data_AF-A0A954DYH9-F1
#
_entry.id   AF-A0A954DYH9-F1
#
_cell.length_a   1.000
_cell.length_b   1.000
_cell.length_c   1.000
_cell.angle_alpha   90.00
_cell.angle_beta   90.00
_cell.angle_gamma   90.00
#
_symmetry.space_group_name_H-M   'P 1'
#
loop_
_entity.id
_entity.type
_entity.pdbx_description
1 polymer ?
#
loop_
_entity_poly.entity_id
_entity_poly.type
_entity_poly.pdbx_seq_one_letter_code
_entity_poly.pdbx_strand_id
1 'polypeptide(L)'
;MKPTSLLFAACALSVLSLASCVTEGDPNHPTRAAAGPWLEPSPMLAQEIEQQAERLPWTHGYERIEMIHWFASVGEPAYPTLLAMVSDPRMDVAGSALAALGATGDSRLVGPLREIPWPPESEIDLALERARTLLRLGDWSMVPHLIDGLEDERVMIRALCAQALYEATHQRFGYDPQSEGIARETAVNEWREWWAKRQSDPLVRR
;
A
#
# COMPACT_ATOMS: atom_id res chain seq x y z
N MET A 1 -47.10 -12.84 -78.13
CA MET A 1 -48.33 -12.90 -77.30
C MET A 1 -47.91 -12.62 -75.85
N LYS A 2 -48.54 -11.61 -75.24
CA LYS A 2 -48.32 -11.08 -73.86
C LYS A 2 -48.68 -12.13 -72.78
N PRO A 3 -48.23 -12.07 -71.50
CA PRO A 3 -48.54 -10.95 -70.58
C PRO A 3 -47.45 -10.64 -69.51
N THR A 4 -47.26 -9.36 -69.13
CA THR A 4 -47.79 -8.62 -67.95
C THR A 4 -46.80 -8.49 -66.79
N SER A 5 -46.61 -7.23 -66.42
CA SER A 5 -45.89 -6.64 -65.31
C SER A 5 -46.28 -7.17 -63.92
N LEU A 6 -45.35 -7.12 -62.96
CA LEU A 6 -45.66 -6.89 -61.55
C LEU A 6 -44.47 -6.16 -60.90
N LEU A 7 -44.73 -4.91 -60.50
CA LEU A 7 -43.93 -4.18 -59.53
C LEU A 7 -44.00 -4.90 -58.18
N PHE A 8 -42.85 -5.05 -57.51
CA PHE A 8 -42.83 -5.14 -56.05
C PHE A 8 -41.82 -4.14 -55.49
N ALA A 9 -42.35 -3.28 -54.64
CA ALA A 9 -41.65 -2.28 -53.87
C ALA A 9 -41.19 -2.86 -52.52
N ALA A 10 -40.19 -2.20 -51.95
CA ALA A 10 -39.89 -2.07 -50.52
C ALA A 10 -39.48 -3.33 -49.73
N CYS A 11 -38.23 -3.36 -49.27
CA CYS A 11 -37.88 -2.96 -47.89
C CYS A 11 -36.38 -3.18 -47.66
N ALA A 12 -35.61 -2.10 -47.65
CA ALA A 12 -34.24 -2.13 -47.16
C ALA A 12 -34.29 -2.33 -45.63
N LEU A 13 -33.84 -3.49 -45.16
CA LEU A 13 -33.58 -3.75 -43.76
C LEU A 13 -32.27 -3.05 -43.36
N SER A 14 -32.39 -1.81 -42.88
CA SER A 14 -31.33 -1.10 -42.20
C SER A 14 -31.07 -1.76 -40.85
N VAL A 15 -30.02 -2.58 -40.76
CA VAL A 15 -29.52 -3.07 -39.46
C VAL A 15 -28.88 -1.90 -38.74
N LEU A 16 -29.60 -1.33 -37.77
CA LEU A 16 -29.06 -0.36 -36.81
C LEU A 16 -28.05 -1.11 -35.91
N SER A 17 -26.77 -0.98 -36.26
CA SER A 17 -25.67 -1.30 -35.35
C SER A 17 -25.71 -0.27 -34.21
N LEU A 18 -26.12 -0.71 -33.02
CA LEU A 18 -25.96 0.08 -31.80
C LEU A 18 -24.46 0.16 -31.51
N ALA A 19 -23.84 1.26 -31.93
CA ALA A 19 -22.53 1.65 -31.44
C ALA A 19 -22.63 1.77 -29.90
N SER A 20 -21.98 0.85 -29.19
CA SER A 20 -21.70 1.06 -27.77
C SER A 20 -20.81 2.30 -27.69
N CYS A 21 -21.33 3.36 -27.08
CA CYS A 21 -20.53 4.52 -26.70
C CYS A 21 -19.53 4.06 -25.65
N VAL A 22 -18.34 3.66 -26.10
CA VAL A 22 -17.14 3.68 -25.28
C VAL A 22 -16.88 5.16 -24.98
N THR A 23 -17.12 5.57 -23.75
CA THR A 23 -16.63 6.86 -23.25
C THR A 23 -15.11 6.78 -23.21
N GLU A 24 -14.46 7.40 -24.19
CA GLU A 24 -13.01 7.61 -24.17
C GLU A 24 -12.65 8.39 -22.91
N GLY A 25 -11.73 7.83 -22.12
CA GLY A 25 -11.20 8.48 -20.93
C GLY A 25 -10.46 9.75 -21.28
N ASP A 26 -10.72 10.82 -20.54
CA ASP A 26 -9.98 12.07 -20.58
C ASP A 26 -8.50 11.80 -20.26
N PRO A 27 -7.55 12.16 -21.14
CA PRO A 27 -6.11 11.94 -20.91
C PRO A 27 -5.53 12.76 -19.75
N ASN A 28 -6.27 13.72 -19.19
CA ASN A 28 -5.89 14.47 -17.98
C ASN A 28 -6.48 13.90 -16.68
N HIS A 29 -7.29 12.85 -16.75
CA HIS A 29 -7.75 12.12 -15.58
C HIS A 29 -6.93 10.82 -15.46
N PRO A 30 -6.31 10.52 -14.31
CA PRO A 30 -5.68 9.22 -14.12
C PRO A 30 -6.76 8.15 -14.29
N THR A 31 -6.59 7.33 -15.33
CA THR A 31 -7.38 6.14 -15.61
C THR A 31 -7.60 5.38 -14.29
N ARG A 32 -8.87 5.11 -13.91
CA ARG A 32 -9.23 4.33 -12.71
C ARG A 32 -8.31 3.11 -12.66
N ALA A 33 -7.28 3.19 -11.81
CA ALA A 33 -6.41 2.05 -11.56
C ALA A 33 -7.35 0.93 -11.14
N ALA A 34 -7.30 -0.19 -11.86
CA ALA A 34 -8.17 -1.33 -11.62
C ALA A 34 -8.20 -1.57 -10.11
N ALA A 35 -9.36 -1.33 -9.48
CA ALA A 35 -9.48 -1.47 -8.05
C ALA A 35 -9.01 -2.88 -7.71
N GLY A 36 -8.11 -2.98 -6.74
CA GLY A 36 -7.62 -4.27 -6.26
C GLY A 36 -8.77 -5.15 -5.75
N PRO A 37 -8.47 -6.23 -5.02
CA PRO A 37 -9.49 -7.16 -4.51
C PRO A 37 -10.36 -6.58 -3.37
N TRP A 38 -10.57 -5.26 -3.33
CA TRP A 38 -11.20 -4.50 -2.26
C TRP A 38 -12.59 -4.01 -2.62
N LEU A 39 -13.37 -3.66 -1.61
CA LEU A 39 -14.70 -3.09 -1.79
C LEU A 39 -14.68 -1.78 -2.59
N GLU A 40 -15.51 -1.73 -3.63
CA GLU A 40 -15.74 -0.51 -4.40
C GLU A 40 -16.56 0.51 -3.60
N PRO A 41 -16.15 1.80 -3.54
CA PRO A 41 -16.93 2.84 -2.89
C PRO A 41 -18.24 3.12 -3.64
N SER A 42 -19.25 3.59 -2.91
CA SER A 42 -20.41 4.23 -3.55
C SER A 42 -19.96 5.49 -4.30
N PRO A 43 -20.70 5.97 -5.33
CA PRO A 43 -20.31 7.17 -6.07
C PRO A 43 -20.07 8.41 -5.18
N MET A 44 -20.88 8.56 -4.12
CA MET A 44 -20.73 9.66 -3.16
C MET A 44 -19.46 9.52 -2.31
N LEU A 45 -19.17 8.31 -1.82
CA LEU A 45 -17.94 8.06 -1.06
C LEU A 45 -16.70 8.20 -1.95
N ALA A 46 -16.76 7.74 -3.21
CA ALA A 46 -15.66 7.90 -4.16
C ALA A 46 -15.34 9.38 -4.39
N GLN A 47 -16.38 10.20 -4.57
CA GLN A 47 -16.24 11.65 -4.70
C GLN A 47 -15.66 12.29 -3.43
N GLU A 48 -16.07 11.85 -2.24
CA GLU A 48 -15.52 12.35 -0.98
C GLU A 48 -14.04 11.99 -0.83
N ILE A 49 -13.65 10.74 -1.12
CA ILE A 49 -12.26 10.28 -1.12
C ILE A 49 -11.41 11.15 -2.06
N GLU A 50 -11.89 11.38 -3.27
CA GLU A 50 -11.21 12.20 -4.28
C GLU A 50 -11.02 13.64 -3.80
N GLN A 51 -12.09 14.28 -3.30
CA GLN A 51 -12.04 15.66 -2.80
C GLN A 51 -11.07 15.83 -1.61
N GLN A 52 -11.02 14.87 -0.69
CA GLN A 52 -10.04 14.92 0.40
C GLN A 52 -8.62 14.73 -0.14
N ALA A 53 -8.41 13.84 -1.11
CA ALA A 53 -7.10 13.58 -1.68
C ALA A 53 -6.55 14.83 -2.42
N GLU A 54 -7.41 15.55 -3.14
CA GLU A 54 -7.07 16.81 -3.80
C GLU A 54 -6.64 17.93 -2.83
N ARG A 55 -7.09 17.86 -1.57
CA ARG A 55 -6.71 18.82 -0.53
C ARG A 55 -5.33 18.54 0.06
N LEU A 56 -4.80 17.33 -0.08
CA LEU A 56 -3.53 16.88 0.53
C LEU A 56 -2.33 17.81 0.29
N PRO A 57 -2.13 18.41 -0.90
CA PRO A 57 -1.03 19.35 -1.12
C PRO A 57 -1.09 20.60 -0.22
N TRP A 58 -2.28 21.00 0.22
CA TRP A 58 -2.55 22.23 0.95
C TRP A 58 -2.70 22.04 2.48
N THR A 59 -2.71 20.79 2.94
CA THR A 59 -2.77 20.44 4.37
C THR A 59 -1.38 20.45 5.00
N HIS A 60 -1.30 20.72 6.31
CA HIS A 60 -0.03 20.82 7.02
C HIS A 60 -0.09 20.19 8.41
N GLY A 61 1.04 19.62 8.84
CA GLY A 61 1.22 19.09 10.19
C GLY A 61 0.09 18.13 10.59
N TYR A 62 -0.58 18.45 11.70
CA TYR A 62 -1.63 17.59 12.27
C TYR A 62 -2.83 17.39 11.33
N GLU A 63 -3.26 18.42 10.60
CA GLU A 63 -4.39 18.32 9.66
C GLU A 63 -4.14 17.26 8.57
N ARG A 64 -2.89 17.21 8.07
CA ARG A 64 -2.47 16.24 7.06
C ARG A 64 -2.53 14.82 7.61
N ILE A 65 -2.05 14.61 8.83
CA ILE A 65 -2.06 13.31 9.50
C ILE A 65 -3.51 12.84 9.74
N GLU A 66 -4.38 13.72 10.24
CA GLU A 66 -5.80 13.43 10.44
C GLU A 66 -6.50 13.05 9.14
N MET A 67 -6.15 13.72 8.03
CA MET A 67 -6.70 13.36 6.74
C MET A 67 -6.23 11.98 6.26
N ILE A 68 -4.96 11.63 6.49
CA ILE A 68 -4.45 10.28 6.19
C ILE A 68 -5.13 9.22 7.07
N HIS A 69 -5.33 9.52 8.35
CA HIS A 69 -6.10 8.67 9.26
C HIS A 69 -7.57 8.53 8.84
N TRP A 70 -8.17 9.58 8.28
CA TRP A 70 -9.52 9.49 7.74
C TRP A 70 -9.61 8.46 6.62
N PHE A 71 -8.68 8.45 5.65
CA PHE A 71 -8.64 7.41 4.62
C PHE A 71 -8.49 6.01 5.23
N ALA A 72 -7.68 5.84 6.28
CA ALA A 72 -7.57 4.58 6.99
C ALA A 72 -8.92 4.14 7.61
N SER A 73 -9.68 5.09 8.16
CA SER A 73 -10.99 4.84 8.76
C SER A 73 -12.09 4.49 7.75
N VAL A 74 -11.96 4.96 6.50
CA VAL A 74 -12.83 4.55 5.38
C VAL A 74 -12.59 3.08 5.03
N GLY A 75 -11.36 2.60 5.18
CA GLY A 75 -10.99 1.20 4.99
C GLY A 75 -10.75 0.84 3.53
N GLU A 76 -11.15 -0.37 3.14
CA GLU A 76 -10.92 -0.96 1.81
C GLU A 76 -11.13 -0.02 0.62
N PRO A 77 -12.22 0.79 0.56
CA PRO A 77 -12.44 1.70 -0.56
C PRO A 77 -11.37 2.80 -0.72
N ALA A 78 -10.64 3.14 0.34
CA ALA A 78 -9.61 4.16 0.35
C ALA A 78 -8.18 3.60 0.19
N TYR A 79 -8.01 2.26 0.12
CA TYR A 79 -6.68 1.66 -0.04
C TYR A 79 -5.96 2.08 -1.32
N PRO A 80 -6.61 2.19 -2.50
CA PRO A 80 -5.95 2.71 -3.69
C PRO A 80 -5.37 4.10 -3.49
N THR A 81 -6.10 4.97 -2.76
CA THR A 81 -5.65 6.32 -2.44
C THR A 81 -4.47 6.31 -1.48
N LEU A 82 -4.51 5.50 -0.42
CA LEU A 82 -3.39 5.35 0.51
C LEU A 82 -2.15 4.78 -0.19
N LEU A 83 -2.31 3.79 -1.10
CA LEU A 83 -1.20 3.24 -1.88
C LEU A 83 -0.56 4.30 -2.79
N ALA A 84 -1.35 5.18 -3.40
CA ALA A 84 -0.83 6.31 -4.15
C ALA A 84 0.00 7.26 -3.25
N MET A 85 -0.48 7.52 -2.03
CA MET A 85 0.22 8.38 -1.06
C MET A 85 1.56 7.81 -0.58
N VAL A 86 1.79 6.49 -0.64
CA VAL A 86 3.10 5.88 -0.33
C VAL A 86 4.19 6.38 -1.30
N SER A 87 3.82 6.83 -2.50
CA SER A 87 4.74 7.39 -3.49
C SER A 87 4.85 8.93 -3.42
N ASP A 88 4.22 9.57 -2.43
CA ASP A 88 4.31 11.03 -2.27
C ASP A 88 5.75 11.43 -1.88
N PRO A 89 6.33 12.47 -2.50
CA PRO A 89 7.69 12.91 -2.19
C PRO A 89 7.87 13.47 -0.77
N ARG A 90 6.77 13.75 -0.07
CA ARG A 90 6.82 14.23 1.31
C ARG A 90 6.84 13.04 2.26
N MET A 91 7.96 12.88 2.96
CA MET A 91 8.22 11.76 3.87
C MET A 91 7.13 11.56 4.94
N ASP A 92 6.53 12.65 5.42
CA ASP A 92 5.45 12.59 6.40
C ASP A 92 4.15 12.03 5.81
N VAL A 93 3.86 12.27 4.53
CA VAL A 93 2.73 11.66 3.82
C VAL A 93 2.98 10.18 3.61
N ALA A 94 4.11 9.84 2.98
CA ALA A 94 4.45 8.46 2.63
C ALA A 94 4.52 7.57 3.88
N GLY A 95 5.19 8.04 4.94
CA GLY A 95 5.29 7.34 6.22
C GLY A 95 3.92 7.17 6.91
N SER A 96 3.08 8.21 6.91
CA SER A 96 1.74 8.12 7.50
C SER A 96 0.83 7.17 6.71
N ALA A 97 0.93 7.16 5.38
CA ALA A 97 0.18 6.25 4.53
C ALA A 97 0.59 4.79 4.77
N LEU A 98 1.89 4.50 4.87
CA LEU A 98 2.41 3.19 5.26
C LEU A 98 1.88 2.76 6.64
N ALA A 99 2.02 3.62 7.65
CA ALA A 99 1.54 3.35 9.01
C ALA A 99 0.04 3.03 9.05
N ALA A 100 -0.77 3.81 8.31
CA ALA A 100 -2.20 3.62 8.14
C ALA A 100 -2.52 2.27 7.49
N LEU A 101 -1.87 1.95 6.36
CA LEU A 101 -2.03 0.67 5.68
C LEU A 101 -1.64 -0.50 6.58
N GLY A 102 -0.52 -0.41 7.30
CA GLY A 102 -0.08 -1.45 8.24
C GLY A 102 -1.04 -1.67 9.41
N ALA A 103 -1.79 -0.63 9.80
CA ALA A 103 -2.79 -0.73 10.87
C ALA A 103 -4.04 -1.52 10.46
N THR A 104 -4.27 -1.70 9.17
CA THR A 104 -5.41 -2.48 8.66
C THR A 104 -5.25 -3.98 8.93
N GLY A 105 -4.01 -4.48 8.93
CA GLY A 105 -3.72 -5.92 8.97
C GLY A 105 -4.16 -6.69 7.71
N ASP A 106 -4.55 -6.01 6.63
CA ASP A 106 -5.01 -6.69 5.41
C ASP A 106 -3.84 -7.18 4.56
N SER A 107 -3.57 -8.48 4.64
CA SER A 107 -2.48 -9.12 3.88
C SER A 107 -2.59 -8.97 2.36
N ARG A 108 -3.77 -8.63 1.81
CA ARG A 108 -3.93 -8.35 0.37
C ARG A 108 -3.12 -7.12 -0.09
N LEU A 109 -2.71 -6.25 0.84
CA LEU A 109 -1.88 -5.08 0.56
C LEU A 109 -0.40 -5.38 0.33
N VAL A 110 0.09 -6.58 0.68
CA VAL A 110 1.52 -6.95 0.53
C VAL A 110 1.96 -6.87 -0.93
N GLY A 111 1.18 -7.45 -1.85
CA GLY A 111 1.49 -7.43 -3.30
C GLY A 111 1.58 -6.00 -3.85
N PRO A 112 0.49 -5.21 -3.75
CA PRO A 112 0.48 -3.81 -4.18
C PRO A 112 1.60 -2.97 -3.56
N LEU A 113 1.88 -3.13 -2.27
CA LEU A 113 3.00 -2.43 -1.63
C LEU A 113 4.36 -2.88 -2.19
N ARG A 114 4.56 -4.14 -2.55
CA ARG A 114 5.81 -4.62 -3.17
C ARG A 114 6.01 -4.11 -4.60
N GLU A 115 4.93 -3.73 -5.30
CA GLU A 115 5.00 -3.13 -6.64
C GLU A 115 5.49 -1.68 -6.63
N ILE A 116 5.30 -0.95 -5.52
CA ILE A 116 5.82 0.41 -5.36
C ILE A 116 7.36 0.35 -5.27
N PRO A 117 8.14 1.23 -5.92
CA PRO A 117 9.60 1.22 -5.79
C PRO A 117 10.07 1.34 -4.34
N TRP A 118 11.06 0.55 -3.92
CA TRP A 118 11.61 0.63 -2.57
C TRP A 118 12.26 2.02 -2.33
N PRO A 119 12.15 2.60 -1.11
CA PRO A 119 12.79 3.88 -0.81
C PRO A 119 14.31 3.85 -1.05
N PRO A 120 14.92 4.94 -1.55
CA PRO A 120 16.36 5.00 -1.73
C PRO A 120 17.09 4.90 -0.38
N GLU A 121 18.38 4.56 -0.41
CA GLU A 121 19.22 4.42 0.79
C GLU A 121 19.25 5.69 1.67
N SER A 122 19.11 6.88 1.05
CA SER A 122 19.01 8.15 1.76
C SER A 122 17.75 8.31 2.62
N GLU A 123 16.74 7.46 2.42
CA GLU A 123 15.43 7.49 3.06
C GLU A 123 15.21 6.30 3.99
N ILE A 124 16.23 5.98 4.80
CA ILE A 124 16.23 4.83 5.72
C ILE A 124 15.00 4.80 6.63
N ASP A 125 14.50 5.95 7.09
CA ASP A 125 13.33 6.02 7.97
C ASP A 125 12.06 5.52 7.25
N LEU A 126 11.90 5.85 5.97
CA LEU A 126 10.78 5.36 5.15
C LEU A 126 10.96 3.89 4.79
N ALA A 127 12.19 3.43 4.54
CA ALA A 127 12.49 2.02 4.32
C ALA A 127 12.12 1.16 5.54
N LEU A 128 12.44 1.62 6.75
CA LEU A 128 12.10 0.93 7.99
C LEU A 128 10.60 0.97 8.28
N GLU A 129 9.92 2.10 8.05
CA GLU A 129 8.45 2.15 8.18
C GLU A 129 7.76 1.23 7.17
N ARG A 130 8.32 1.10 5.96
CA ARG A 130 7.83 0.16 4.95
C ARG A 130 8.06 -1.29 5.35
N ALA A 131 9.24 -1.63 5.85
CA ALA A 131 9.54 -2.96 6.38
C ALA A 131 8.60 -3.33 7.54
N ARG A 132 8.39 -2.41 8.49
CA ARG A 132 7.45 -2.54 9.59
C ARG A 132 6.02 -2.77 9.10
N THR A 133 5.58 -1.96 8.13
CA THR A 133 4.24 -2.06 7.54
C THR A 133 4.03 -3.42 6.89
N LEU A 134 4.94 -3.83 6.00
CA LEU A 134 4.89 -5.11 5.33
C LEU A 134 4.91 -6.29 6.32
N LEU A 135 5.73 -6.24 7.38
CA LEU A 135 5.73 -7.27 8.42
C LEU A 135 4.37 -7.37 9.14
N ARG A 136 3.74 -6.23 9.48
CA ARG A 136 2.40 -6.19 10.11
C ARG A 136 1.32 -6.79 9.19
N LEU A 137 1.50 -6.68 7.88
CA LEU A 137 0.62 -7.27 6.87
C LEU A 137 0.94 -8.74 6.58
N GLY A 138 1.94 -9.32 7.25
CA GLY A 138 2.31 -10.73 7.17
C GLY A 138 3.51 -11.03 6.25
N ASP A 139 4.21 -10.02 5.75
CA ASP A 139 5.45 -10.21 5.00
C ASP A 139 6.65 -10.41 5.93
N TRP A 140 6.85 -11.67 6.33
CA TRP A 140 7.95 -12.06 7.21
C TRP A 140 9.34 -11.87 6.59
N SER A 141 9.45 -11.69 5.27
CA SER A 141 10.75 -11.42 4.62
C SER A 141 11.34 -10.06 5.04
N MET A 142 10.56 -9.21 5.72
CA MET A 142 11.00 -7.90 6.23
C MET A 142 11.72 -7.97 7.58
N VAL A 143 11.69 -9.10 8.29
CA VAL A 143 12.36 -9.26 9.58
C VAL A 143 13.85 -8.84 9.54
N PRO A 144 14.67 -9.24 8.54
CA PRO A 144 16.06 -8.79 8.44
C PRO A 144 16.24 -7.27 8.43
N HIS A 145 15.42 -6.54 7.67
CA HIS A 145 15.51 -5.08 7.58
C HIS A 145 15.31 -4.43 8.96
N LEU A 146 14.37 -4.96 9.75
CA LEU A 146 14.11 -4.47 11.10
C LEU A 146 15.19 -4.93 12.09
N ILE A 147 15.79 -6.11 11.91
CA ILE A 147 16.95 -6.54 12.71
C ILE A 147 18.14 -5.60 12.47
N ASP A 148 18.41 -5.22 11.22
CA ASP A 148 19.49 -4.27 10.91
C ASP A 148 19.19 -2.88 11.49
N GLY A 149 17.92 -2.46 11.53
CA GLY A 149 17.49 -1.23 12.21
C GLY A 149 17.73 -1.21 13.73
N LEU A 150 17.97 -2.37 14.37
CA LEU A 150 18.40 -2.43 15.78
C LEU A 150 19.84 -1.93 15.99
N GLU A 151 20.62 -1.77 14.94
CA GLU A 151 21.99 -1.24 14.98
C GLU A 151 22.05 0.27 14.69
N ASP A 152 20.93 0.92 14.33
CA ASP A 152 20.90 2.36 14.02
C ASP A 152 21.38 3.20 15.22
N GLU A 153 22.15 4.25 14.95
CA GLU A 153 22.70 5.13 15.99
C GLU A 153 21.60 5.89 16.76
N ARG A 154 20.45 6.12 16.14
CA ARG A 154 19.31 6.81 16.74
C ARG A 154 18.49 5.84 17.57
N VAL A 155 18.45 6.07 18.87
CA VAL A 155 17.67 5.27 19.84
C VAL A 155 16.20 5.12 19.41
N MET A 156 15.60 6.14 18.79
CA MET A 156 14.19 6.09 18.39
C MET A 156 13.94 5.06 17.28
N ILE A 157 14.88 4.93 16.34
CA ILE A 157 14.81 3.95 15.25
C ILE A 157 14.99 2.54 15.81
N ARG A 158 15.94 2.36 16.73
CA ARG A 158 16.12 1.11 17.45
C ARG A 158 14.85 0.70 18.20
N ALA A 159 14.21 1.64 18.88
CA ALA A 159 12.96 1.40 19.61
C ALA A 159 11.81 1.02 18.66
N LEU A 160 11.68 1.69 17.52
CA LEU A 160 10.69 1.37 16.50
C LEU A 160 10.88 -0.06 15.96
N CYS A 161 12.11 -0.43 15.62
CA CYS A 161 12.42 -1.74 15.09
C CYS A 161 12.21 -2.85 16.14
N ALA A 162 12.67 -2.63 17.37
CA ALA A 162 12.45 -3.56 18.48
C ALA A 162 10.96 -3.76 18.77
N GLN A 163 10.16 -2.69 18.71
CA GLN A 163 8.73 -2.77 18.89
C GLN A 163 8.06 -3.55 17.76
N ALA A 164 8.39 -3.27 16.49
CA ALA A 164 7.85 -3.98 15.33
C ALA A 164 8.16 -5.49 15.39
N LEU A 165 9.40 -5.84 15.73
CA LEU A 165 9.82 -7.23 15.92
C LEU A 165 9.07 -7.89 17.09
N TYR A 166 8.90 -7.20 18.22
CA TYR A 166 8.14 -7.73 19.35
C TYR A 166 6.65 -7.93 19.03
N GLU A 167 6.03 -7.01 18.30
CA GLU A 167 4.63 -7.11 17.87
C GLU A 167 4.40 -8.35 17.00
N ALA A 168 5.32 -8.64 16.07
CA ALA A 168 5.19 -9.78 15.16
C ALA A 168 5.59 -11.12 15.82
N THR A 169 6.61 -11.13 16.67
CA THR A 169 7.25 -12.38 17.14
C THR A 169 6.99 -12.71 18.61
N HIS A 170 6.58 -11.72 19.40
CA HIS A 170 6.56 -11.76 20.86
C HIS A 170 7.91 -12.11 21.51
N GLN A 171 9.01 -11.87 20.80
CA GLN A 171 10.38 -12.04 21.30
C GLN A 171 11.04 -10.70 21.58
N ARG A 172 11.97 -10.69 22.54
CA ARG A 172 12.77 -9.50 22.90
C ARG A 172 14.27 -9.76 22.92
N PHE A 173 14.72 -10.98 23.19
CA PHE A 173 16.15 -11.36 23.32
C PHE A 173 16.97 -10.41 24.20
N GLY A 174 16.37 -9.95 25.31
CA GLY A 174 17.00 -9.00 26.22
C GLY A 174 17.35 -7.64 25.60
N TYR A 175 16.89 -7.34 24.38
CA TYR A 175 17.22 -6.12 23.67
C TYR A 175 16.63 -4.90 24.37
N ASP A 176 17.51 -3.95 24.70
CA ASP A 176 17.16 -2.61 25.17
C ASP A 176 17.63 -1.58 24.11
N PRO A 177 16.73 -0.76 23.54
CA PRO A 177 17.12 0.30 22.61
C PRO A 177 18.15 1.28 23.18
N GLN A 178 18.27 1.43 24.50
CA GLN A 178 19.26 2.29 25.14
C GLN A 178 20.63 1.62 25.31
N SER A 179 20.71 0.29 25.12
CA SER A 179 21.98 -0.43 25.28
C SER A 179 22.99 -0.07 24.19
N GLU A 180 24.26 -0.07 24.56
CA GLU A 180 25.39 0.23 23.68
C GLU A 180 26.44 -0.90 23.72
N GLY A 181 27.35 -0.87 22.73
CA GLY A 181 28.47 -1.80 22.65
C GLY A 181 28.07 -3.27 22.64
N ILE A 182 28.78 -4.08 23.43
CA ILE A 182 28.66 -5.55 23.44
C ILE A 182 27.25 -6.02 23.81
N ALA A 183 26.55 -5.32 24.70
CA ALA A 183 25.20 -5.69 25.11
C ALA A 183 24.21 -5.61 23.93
N ARG A 184 24.30 -4.51 23.16
CA ARG A 184 23.51 -4.31 21.94
C ARG A 184 23.87 -5.36 20.90
N GLU A 185 25.15 -5.55 20.62
CA GLU A 185 25.65 -6.50 19.62
C GLU A 185 25.22 -7.94 19.94
N THR A 186 25.29 -8.35 21.21
CA THR A 186 24.86 -9.68 21.65
C THR A 186 23.37 -9.91 21.37
N ALA A 187 22.51 -8.97 21.75
CA ALA A 187 21.07 -9.08 21.53
C ALA A 187 20.70 -9.06 20.03
N VAL A 188 21.40 -8.27 19.20
CA VAL A 188 21.21 -8.27 17.73
C VAL A 188 21.65 -9.61 17.14
N ASN A 189 22.76 -10.19 17.60
CA ASN A 189 23.20 -11.50 17.15
C ASN A 189 22.21 -12.62 17.52
N GLU A 190 21.58 -12.55 18.70
CA GLU A 190 20.49 -13.46 19.07
C GLU A 190 19.30 -13.36 18.10
N TRP A 191 18.91 -12.14 17.70
CA TRP A 191 17.90 -11.91 16.67
C TRP A 191 18.29 -12.56 15.33
N ARG A 192 19.53 -12.34 14.88
CA ARG A 192 20.04 -12.89 13.62
C ARG A 192 20.05 -14.42 13.63
N GLU A 193 20.51 -15.03 14.72
CA GLU A 193 20.48 -16.49 14.88
C GLU A 193 19.06 -17.05 14.93
N TRP A 194 18.17 -16.37 15.64
CA TRP A 194 16.76 -16.76 15.73
C TRP A 194 16.09 -16.76 14.35
N TRP A 195 16.41 -15.76 13.52
CA TRP A 195 15.93 -15.66 12.15
C TRP A 195 16.56 -16.71 11.24
N ALA A 196 17.87 -16.93 11.34
CA ALA A 196 18.59 -17.94 10.54
C ALA A 196 17.99 -19.35 10.71
N LYS A 197 17.60 -19.71 11.94
CA LYS A 197 16.93 -21.00 12.25
C LYS A 197 15.56 -21.16 11.59
N ARG A 198 14.96 -20.08 11.08
CA ARG A 198 13.60 -20.03 10.50
C ARG A 198 13.56 -19.86 9.00
N GLN A 199 14.70 -19.74 8.32
CA GLN A 199 14.74 -19.58 6.86
C GLN A 199 14.21 -20.82 6.08
N SER A 200 14.10 -21.96 6.77
CA SER A 200 13.45 -23.17 6.24
C SER A 200 11.93 -23.19 6.45
N ASP A 201 11.36 -22.27 7.23
CA ASP A 201 9.93 -22.21 7.53
C ASP A 201 9.14 -21.77 6.28
N PRO A 202 8.08 -22.51 5.88
CA PRO A 202 7.20 -22.13 4.79
C PRO A 202 6.62 -20.71 4.88
N LEU A 203 6.47 -20.14 6.08
CA LEU A 203 5.96 -18.77 6.28
C LEU A 203 6.92 -17.69 5.78
N VAL A 204 8.22 -18.00 5.70
CA VAL A 204 9.27 -17.07 5.23
C VAL A 204 9.43 -17.11 3.70
N ARG A 205 8.96 -18.18 3.04
CA ARG A 205 9.18 -18.44 1.61
C ARG A 205 8.02 -17.99 0.69
N ARG A 206 7.04 -17.25 1.21
CA ARG A 206 5.86 -16.78 0.45
C ARG A 206 6.01 -15.36 -0.06
#